data_AF-A0A2V6K1U3-F1
#
_entry.id   AF-A0A2V6K1U3-F1
#
_cell.length_a   1.000
_cell.length_b   1.000
_cell.length_c   1.000
_cell.angle_alpha   90.00
_cell.angle_beta   90.00
_cell.angle_gamma   90.00
#
_symmetry.space_group_name_H-M   'P 1'
#
loop_
_entity.id
_entity.type
_entity.pdbx_description
1 polymer ?
#
loop_
_entity_poly.entity_id
_entity_poly.type
_entity_poly.pdbx_seq_one_letter_code
_entity_poly.pdbx_strand_id
1 'polypeptide(L)'
;MKPQPPVTRIRTARASSAEAGALADFPLLGAQFESWKNAFAESEWTPWIIIGLAAFLRFFLLGMKPPHFDEGINGWFVDQMVKNGFYKYDPTNYHGPLHFYVLFLSQTLFGRNLWALRLPVVLVSISCVWLTLKFEPFVGRTVSRLAALAMAVSPGFVFYGRYSIHEVWLLLFTMLFFYGLFGLWKFGTANYLWCAGIGVTGMILSKETYLLHVGCAVIAAGVCYISNYFSKLDDSRPAPQSWNYVDLAVVVGAGVALIVFFYSGTFFHWNGLKGLYQAYKPWFETGSQGHGHEKPWYYWLKLLSWYELPILAGLLFCILALTFKNVFLRYLAIYGVGTLIAYSIVKYKTPWCIISFIWPFLFTFGVLVTAAPIRFSAAIYRWIALLLFGVLGFVVFYEQSSNFNQFWPYVMIGAGAVVLVMLWSQPIAIIVAKILLLASLGHSSPDVQRYLEIYRSDSATR
;
A
#
# COMPACT_ATOMS: atom_id res chain seq x y z
N MET A 1 -34.16 41.91 57.75
CA MET A 1 -34.07 42.93 56.68
C MET A 1 -32.62 43.07 56.26
N LYS A 2 -32.31 42.97 54.96
CA LYS A 2 -31.06 43.51 54.40
C LYS A 2 -31.38 44.87 53.78
N PRO A 3 -30.43 45.81 53.82
CA PRO A 3 -30.10 46.54 52.60
C PRO A 3 -28.59 46.63 52.34
N GLN A 4 -28.22 46.51 51.07
CA GLN A 4 -26.95 46.93 50.44
C GLN A 4 -27.03 48.42 50.03
N PRO A 5 -26.04 49.02 49.31
CA PRO A 5 -24.56 49.08 49.44
C PRO A 5 -24.08 50.57 49.49
N PRO A 6 -22.78 50.90 49.36
CA PRO A 6 -22.35 51.46 48.06
C PRO A 6 -20.90 51.14 47.64
N VAL A 7 -20.64 51.51 46.38
CA VAL A 7 -19.49 51.25 45.51
C VAL A 7 -18.47 52.41 45.55
N THR A 8 -17.23 52.10 45.10
CA THR A 8 -16.11 52.96 44.65
C THR A 8 -15.10 53.52 45.66
N ARG A 9 -13.81 53.18 45.46
CA ARG A 9 -12.83 54.15 44.95
C ARG A 9 -11.66 53.51 44.21
N ILE A 10 -11.34 54.18 43.11
CA ILE A 10 -10.30 53.99 42.10
C ILE A 10 -8.89 53.98 42.71
N ARG A 11 -8.00 53.15 42.16
CA ARG A 11 -6.55 53.32 42.33
C ARG A 11 -5.85 53.19 40.97
N THR A 12 -5.26 54.29 40.51
CA THR A 12 -4.31 54.31 39.41
C THR A 12 -2.95 54.81 39.90
N ALA A 13 -1.94 54.02 39.52
CA ALA A 13 -0.54 54.33 39.26
C ALA A 13 0.42 54.70 40.41
N ARG A 14 1.43 53.82 40.61
CA ARG A 14 2.81 54.16 40.21
C ARG A 14 3.63 52.91 39.92
N ALA A 15 4.55 53.07 38.98
CA ALA A 15 5.37 52.09 38.28
C ALA A 15 6.31 51.29 39.18
N SER A 16 6.49 50.00 38.86
CA SER A 16 7.64 49.21 39.27
C SER A 16 8.53 48.92 38.07
N SER A 17 9.80 49.22 38.28
CA SER A 17 10.96 48.98 37.44
C SER A 17 11.20 47.51 37.09
N ALA A 18 11.61 47.28 35.84
CA ALA A 18 12.53 46.26 35.35
C ALA A 18 12.49 44.87 36.02
N GLU A 19 11.85 43.91 35.35
CA GLU A 19 12.32 42.53 35.33
C GLU A 19 12.63 42.14 33.89
N ALA A 20 13.84 41.63 33.71
CA ALA A 20 14.43 41.20 32.46
C ALA A 20 13.55 40.14 31.77
N GLY A 21 13.53 40.17 30.43
CA GLY A 21 12.82 39.19 29.63
C GLY A 21 13.17 37.76 30.05
N ALA A 22 12.16 36.99 30.43
CA ALA A 22 12.27 35.54 30.53
C ALA A 22 12.67 35.02 29.14
N LEU A 23 13.94 34.63 29.00
CA LEU A 23 14.41 33.84 27.86
C LEU A 23 13.51 32.61 27.76
N ALA A 24 13.04 32.29 26.56
CA ALA A 24 12.30 31.07 26.31
C ALA A 24 13.10 29.89 26.88
N ASP A 25 12.53 29.16 27.84
CA ASP A 25 13.06 27.89 28.31
C ASP A 25 13.01 26.91 27.12
N PHE A 26 14.10 26.88 26.36
CA PHE A 26 14.34 25.81 25.41
C PHE A 26 14.49 24.53 26.25
N PRO A 27 13.71 23.47 25.98
CA PRO A 27 13.90 22.20 26.67
C PRO A 27 15.38 21.82 26.58
N LEU A 28 16.01 21.55 27.72
CA LEU A 28 17.39 21.03 27.72
C LEU A 28 17.44 19.87 26.72
N LEU A 29 18.43 19.89 25.83
CA LEU A 29 18.65 18.86 24.79
C LEU A 29 18.48 17.43 25.34
N GLY A 30 18.86 17.19 26.60
CA GLY A 30 18.67 15.92 27.30
C GLY A 30 17.20 15.54 27.58
N ALA A 31 16.33 16.49 27.92
CA ALA A 31 14.90 16.24 28.13
C ALA A 31 14.18 15.94 26.80
N GLN A 32 14.55 16.63 25.72
CA GLN A 32 14.10 16.28 24.36
C GLN A 32 14.60 14.91 23.93
N PHE A 33 15.86 14.58 24.21
CA PHE A 33 16.47 13.30 23.90
C PHE A 33 15.81 12.14 24.64
N GLU A 34 15.52 12.27 25.94
CA GLU A 34 14.77 11.26 26.69
C GLU A 34 13.32 11.16 26.21
N SER A 35 12.68 12.27 25.80
CA SER A 35 11.34 12.21 25.18
C SER A 35 11.35 11.45 23.85
N TRP A 36 12.38 11.68 23.01
CA TRP A 36 12.55 10.98 21.75
C TRP A 36 12.88 9.51 21.98
N LYS A 37 13.74 9.21 22.94
CA LYS A 37 14.11 7.85 23.33
C LYS A 37 12.91 7.06 23.86
N ASN A 38 12.07 7.67 24.70
CA ASN A 38 10.82 7.06 25.17
C ASN A 38 9.83 6.89 24.01
N ALA A 39 9.65 7.90 23.15
CA ALA A 39 8.82 7.78 21.95
C ALA A 39 9.33 6.70 20.98
N PHE A 40 10.65 6.54 20.83
CA PHE A 40 11.27 5.50 20.00
C PHE A 40 11.18 4.11 20.63
N ALA A 41 11.21 4.01 21.96
CA ALA A 41 11.05 2.75 22.68
C ALA A 41 9.58 2.28 22.70
N GLU A 42 8.62 3.23 22.71
CA GLU A 42 7.18 2.95 22.70
C GLU A 42 6.61 2.77 21.28
N SER A 43 7.32 3.24 20.24
CA SER A 43 6.88 3.12 18.85
C SER A 43 6.92 1.68 18.35
N GLU A 44 5.80 1.19 17.83
CA GLU A 44 5.78 -0.09 17.13
C GLU A 44 6.51 0.04 15.77
N TRP A 45 7.75 -0.44 15.70
CA TRP A 45 8.61 -0.35 14.51
C TRP A 45 8.19 -1.24 13.34
N THR A 46 7.37 -2.27 13.61
CA THR A 46 6.96 -3.27 12.62
C THR A 46 6.40 -2.69 11.32
N PRO A 47 5.40 -1.77 11.33
CA PRO A 47 4.91 -1.11 10.12
C PRO A 47 6.02 -0.43 9.31
N TRP A 48 6.93 0.28 9.97
CA TRP A 48 8.01 1.03 9.33
C TRP A 48 9.06 0.11 8.70
N ILE A 49 9.37 -1.02 9.34
CA ILE A 49 10.25 -2.05 8.76
C ILE A 49 9.62 -2.64 7.50
N ILE A 50 8.31 -2.94 7.51
CA ILE A 50 7.60 -3.46 6.33
C ILE A 50 7.61 -2.44 5.19
N ILE A 51 7.38 -1.15 5.48
CA ILE A 51 7.43 -0.09 4.47
C ILE A 51 8.85 0.16 3.97
N GLY A 52 9.85 0.15 4.86
CA GLY A 52 11.26 0.26 4.48
C GLY A 52 11.69 -0.88 3.56
N LEU A 53 11.28 -2.11 3.86
CA LEU A 53 11.48 -3.27 3.00
C LEU A 53 10.79 -3.09 1.64
N ALA A 54 9.51 -2.70 1.64
CA ALA A 54 8.76 -2.48 0.42
C ALA A 54 9.41 -1.42 -0.48
N ALA A 55 9.88 -0.32 0.11
CA ALA A 55 10.59 0.75 -0.57
C ALA A 55 11.92 0.26 -1.13
N PHE A 56 12.73 -0.42 -0.33
CA PHE A 56 14.00 -1.00 -0.77
C PHE A 56 13.80 -1.89 -1.99
N LEU A 57 12.88 -2.86 -1.94
CA LEU A 57 12.65 -3.81 -3.04
C LEU A 57 12.13 -3.17 -4.33
N ARG A 58 11.45 -2.01 -4.23
CA ARG A 58 10.91 -1.29 -5.39
C ARG A 58 11.90 -0.30 -5.99
N PHE A 59 12.76 0.32 -5.18
CA PHE A 59 13.79 1.23 -5.67
C PHE A 59 15.11 0.54 -6.05
N PHE A 60 15.43 -0.59 -5.43
CA PHE A 60 16.68 -1.29 -5.68
C PHE A 60 16.82 -1.67 -7.15
N LEU A 61 17.87 -1.17 -7.79
CA LEU A 61 18.17 -1.40 -9.21
C LEU A 61 17.00 -1.05 -10.15
N LEU A 62 16.24 0.02 -9.87
CA LEU A 62 15.04 0.39 -10.64
C LEU A 62 15.31 0.56 -12.15
N GLY A 63 16.51 1.02 -12.52
CA GLY A 63 16.95 1.22 -13.90
C GLY A 63 17.55 0.01 -14.59
N MET A 64 17.66 -1.17 -13.95
CA MET A 64 18.49 -2.26 -14.47
C MET A 64 18.03 -2.85 -15.80
N LYS A 65 16.71 -2.85 -16.06
CA LYS A 65 16.13 -3.45 -17.27
C LYS A 65 15.63 -2.35 -18.22
N PRO A 66 15.73 -2.57 -19.53
CA PRO A 66 15.10 -1.74 -20.54
C PRO A 66 13.59 -1.53 -20.26
N PRO A 67 13.00 -0.44 -20.78
CA PRO A 67 11.56 -0.23 -20.69
C PRO A 67 10.82 -1.37 -21.40
N HIS A 68 9.77 -1.87 -20.77
CA HIS A 68 8.80 -2.74 -21.43
C HIS A 68 8.11 -1.99 -22.58
N PHE A 69 7.55 -2.72 -23.54
CA PHE A 69 6.81 -2.16 -24.68
C PHE A 69 5.77 -1.11 -24.24
N ASP A 70 4.93 -1.44 -23.25
CA ASP A 70 3.92 -0.52 -22.71
C ASP A 70 4.54 0.70 -22.00
N GLU A 71 5.69 0.53 -21.32
CA GLU A 71 6.40 1.67 -20.72
C GLU A 71 6.92 2.63 -21.80
N GLY A 72 7.34 2.07 -22.95
CA GLY A 72 7.73 2.82 -24.14
C GLY A 72 6.55 3.61 -24.73
N ILE A 73 5.39 2.98 -24.89
CA ILE A 73 4.15 3.65 -25.32
C ILE A 73 3.77 4.78 -24.37
N ASN A 74 3.79 4.52 -23.06
CA ASN A 74 3.45 5.52 -22.05
C ASN A 74 4.42 6.71 -22.09
N GLY A 75 5.72 6.46 -22.25
CA GLY A 75 6.72 7.50 -22.47
C GLY A 75 6.50 8.29 -23.76
N TRP A 76 6.12 7.62 -24.85
CA TRP A 76 5.79 8.29 -26.11
C TRP A 76 4.56 9.21 -25.97
N PHE A 77 3.53 8.82 -25.23
CA PHE A 77 2.39 9.70 -24.94
C PHE A 77 2.80 10.92 -24.13
N VAL A 78 3.71 10.78 -23.18
CA VAL A 78 4.29 11.95 -22.48
C VAL A 78 4.97 12.88 -23.48
N ASP A 79 5.75 12.35 -24.42
CA ASP A 79 6.38 13.16 -25.48
C ASP A 79 5.34 13.87 -26.37
N GLN A 80 4.19 13.24 -26.63
CA GLN A 80 3.07 13.90 -27.33
C GLN A 80 2.42 15.00 -26.49
N MET A 81 2.26 14.79 -25.19
CA MET A 81 1.70 15.80 -24.29
C MET A 81 2.61 17.02 -24.15
N VAL A 82 3.93 16.83 -24.14
CA VAL A 82 4.91 17.93 -24.20
C VAL A 82 4.72 18.77 -25.46
N LYS A 83 4.46 18.14 -26.61
CA LYS A 83 4.25 18.83 -27.89
C LYS A 83 2.89 19.51 -28.00
N ASN A 84 1.83 18.84 -27.55
CA ASN A 84 0.45 19.23 -27.81
C ASN A 84 -0.22 19.96 -26.63
N GLY A 85 0.37 19.91 -25.44
CA GLY A 85 -0.12 20.55 -24.21
C GLY A 85 -1.15 19.74 -23.42
N PHE A 86 -1.71 18.66 -23.97
CA PHE A 86 -2.72 17.82 -23.30
C PHE A 86 -2.70 16.37 -23.80
N TYR A 87 -3.32 15.46 -23.04
CA TYR A 87 -3.54 14.07 -23.45
C TYR A 87 -4.83 13.93 -24.26
N LYS A 88 -4.74 13.38 -25.46
CA LYS A 88 -5.88 13.06 -26.32
C LYS A 88 -6.28 11.60 -26.12
N TYR A 89 -7.29 11.35 -25.30
CA TYR A 89 -7.78 9.99 -25.04
C TYR A 89 -8.33 9.33 -26.32
N ASP A 90 -7.91 8.09 -26.55
CA ASP A 90 -8.37 7.24 -27.64
C ASP A 90 -8.98 5.95 -27.05
N PRO A 91 -10.30 5.77 -27.15
CA PRO A 91 -11.01 4.65 -26.53
C PRO A 91 -10.81 3.31 -27.27
N THR A 92 -10.11 3.29 -28.40
CA THR A 92 -9.99 2.06 -29.21
C THR A 92 -8.95 1.09 -28.65
N ASN A 93 -7.91 1.59 -27.96
CA ASN A 93 -6.78 0.77 -27.56
C ASN A 93 -6.04 1.22 -26.29
N TYR A 94 -6.40 2.36 -25.68
CA TYR A 94 -5.68 2.92 -24.54
C TYR A 94 -6.55 3.09 -23.31
N HIS A 95 -5.89 3.20 -22.16
CA HIS A 95 -6.53 3.22 -20.84
C HIS A 95 -6.71 4.65 -20.31
N GLY A 96 -7.23 4.73 -19.08
CA GLY A 96 -7.62 5.99 -18.47
C GLY A 96 -6.48 7.02 -18.37
N PRO A 97 -6.83 8.31 -18.45
CA PRO A 97 -5.88 9.41 -18.66
C PRO A 97 -4.93 9.69 -17.49
N LEU A 98 -5.30 9.33 -16.25
CA LEU A 98 -4.56 9.76 -15.05
C LEU A 98 -3.10 9.37 -15.08
N HIS A 99 -2.81 8.15 -15.53
CA HIS A 99 -1.44 7.65 -15.60
C HIS A 99 -0.56 8.56 -16.46
N PHE A 100 -1.01 8.93 -17.65
CA PHE A 100 -0.25 9.78 -18.58
C PHE A 100 0.03 11.17 -18.01
N TYR A 101 -0.94 11.80 -17.34
CA TYR A 101 -0.73 13.11 -16.70
C TYR A 101 0.27 13.04 -15.55
N VAL A 102 0.22 11.98 -14.72
CA VAL A 102 1.18 11.80 -13.63
C VAL A 102 2.59 11.56 -14.18
N LEU A 103 2.72 10.77 -15.24
CA LEU A 103 4.01 10.56 -15.90
C LEU A 103 4.54 11.83 -16.54
N PHE A 104 3.68 12.61 -17.17
CA PHE A 104 4.02 13.92 -17.73
C PHE A 104 4.57 14.85 -16.67
N LEU A 105 3.90 14.97 -15.51
CA LEU A 105 4.40 15.74 -14.38
C LEU A 105 5.77 15.23 -13.89
N SER A 106 5.90 13.92 -13.69
CA SER A 106 7.14 13.31 -13.19
C SER A 106 8.33 13.56 -14.12
N GLN A 107 8.15 13.35 -15.43
CA GLN A 107 9.22 13.59 -16.40
C GLN A 107 9.51 15.07 -16.66
N THR A 108 8.53 15.94 -16.44
CA THR A 108 8.75 17.40 -16.48
C THR A 108 9.63 17.84 -15.30
N LEU A 109 9.41 17.27 -14.11
CA LEU A 109 10.16 17.63 -12.90
C LEU A 109 11.55 16.98 -12.83
N PHE A 110 11.66 15.71 -13.22
CA PHE A 110 12.87 14.90 -13.01
C PHE A 110 13.59 14.51 -14.32
N GLY A 111 13.13 15.04 -15.45
CA GLY A 111 13.69 14.81 -16.78
C GLY A 111 13.19 13.54 -17.48
N ARG A 112 13.45 13.47 -18.79
CA ARG A 112 13.07 12.33 -19.65
C ARG A 112 14.02 11.15 -19.44
N ASN A 113 13.80 10.36 -18.40
CA ASN A 113 14.58 9.15 -18.10
C ASN A 113 13.72 8.03 -17.47
N LEU A 114 14.31 6.83 -17.36
CA LEU A 114 13.65 5.64 -16.82
C LEU A 114 13.24 5.78 -15.35
N TRP A 115 14.04 6.47 -14.53
CA TRP A 115 13.71 6.68 -13.12
C TRP A 115 12.49 7.58 -12.98
N ALA A 116 12.46 8.71 -13.67
CA ALA A 116 11.31 9.61 -13.69
C ALA A 116 10.04 8.93 -14.25
N LEU A 117 10.19 8.04 -15.24
CA LEU A 117 9.07 7.25 -15.78
C LEU A 117 8.49 6.26 -14.75
N ARG A 118 9.34 5.59 -13.97
CA ARG A 118 8.93 4.53 -13.02
C ARG A 118 8.62 5.04 -11.61
N LEU A 119 9.11 6.23 -11.25
CA LEU A 119 8.97 6.78 -9.91
C LEU A 119 7.49 6.83 -9.45
N PRO A 120 6.51 7.31 -10.24
CA PRO A 120 5.14 7.38 -9.78
C PRO A 120 4.55 6.02 -9.41
N VAL A 121 4.72 5.00 -10.27
CA VAL A 121 4.20 3.65 -10.00
C VAL A 121 4.89 2.99 -8.81
N VAL A 122 6.18 3.26 -8.60
CA VAL A 122 6.92 2.78 -7.42
C VAL A 122 6.31 3.35 -6.14
N LEU A 123 6.05 4.65 -6.10
CA LEU A 123 5.42 5.31 -4.95
C LEU A 123 4.01 4.78 -4.69
N VAL A 124 3.21 4.57 -5.74
CA VAL A 124 1.88 3.96 -5.64
C VAL A 124 1.98 2.53 -5.12
N SER A 125 2.94 1.74 -5.60
CA SER A 125 3.13 0.36 -5.16
C SER A 125 3.52 0.27 -3.68
N ILE A 126 4.38 1.18 -3.18
CA ILE A 126 4.69 1.31 -1.75
C ILE A 126 3.43 1.73 -0.98
N SER A 127 2.63 2.64 -1.55
CA SER A 127 1.38 3.10 -0.95
C SER A 127 0.34 1.97 -0.82
N CYS A 128 0.31 0.99 -1.73
CA CYS A 128 -0.53 -0.20 -1.58
C CYS A 128 -0.13 -1.05 -0.36
N VAL A 129 1.17 -1.19 -0.10
CA VAL A 129 1.67 -1.88 1.11
C VAL A 129 1.27 -1.11 2.36
N TRP A 130 1.43 0.22 2.35
CA TRP A 130 0.98 1.09 3.44
C TRP A 130 -0.54 1.02 3.66
N LEU A 131 -1.30 1.02 2.58
CA LEU A 131 -2.75 0.93 2.65
C LEU A 131 -3.19 -0.43 3.21
N THR A 132 -2.46 -1.51 2.91
CA THR A 132 -2.68 -2.84 3.51
C THR A 132 -2.57 -2.78 5.05
N LEU A 133 -1.62 -2.01 5.59
CA LEU A 133 -1.49 -1.74 7.03
C LEU A 133 -2.64 -0.89 7.59
N LYS A 134 -3.36 -0.12 6.76
CA LYS A 134 -4.52 0.64 7.25
C LYS A 134 -5.75 -0.25 7.50
N PHE A 135 -5.76 -1.49 7.02
CA PHE A 135 -6.85 -2.44 7.31
C PHE A 135 -6.83 -3.00 8.73
N GLU A 136 -5.83 -2.71 9.57
CA GLU A 136 -5.74 -3.16 10.96
C GLU A 136 -7.06 -3.06 11.76
N PRO A 137 -7.82 -1.94 11.70
CA PRO A 137 -9.08 -1.84 12.45
C PRO A 137 -10.17 -2.80 11.97
N PHE A 138 -10.08 -3.31 10.74
CA PHE A 138 -11.10 -4.19 10.15
C PHE A 138 -10.76 -5.66 10.34
N VAL A 139 -9.51 -6.04 10.10
CA VAL A 139 -9.09 -7.45 10.04
C VAL A 139 -8.18 -7.86 11.20
N GLY A 140 -7.76 -6.91 12.05
CA GLY A 140 -6.83 -7.12 13.15
C GLY A 140 -5.38 -6.80 12.80
N ARG A 141 -4.60 -6.38 13.81
CA ARG A 141 -3.20 -5.92 13.64
C ARG A 141 -2.30 -6.97 12.99
N THR A 142 -2.27 -8.17 13.55
CA THR A 142 -1.40 -9.25 13.08
C THR A 142 -1.71 -9.67 11.65
N VAL A 143 -3.00 -9.85 11.32
CA VAL A 143 -3.45 -10.25 9.97
C VAL A 143 -3.07 -9.20 8.94
N SER A 144 -3.34 -7.92 9.23
CA SER A 144 -3.01 -6.81 8.32
C SER A 144 -1.50 -6.66 8.11
N ARG A 145 -0.68 -6.82 9.16
CA ARG A 145 0.79 -6.76 9.04
C ARG A 145 1.38 -7.93 8.26
N LEU A 146 0.87 -9.14 8.47
CA LEU A 146 1.28 -10.32 7.68
C LEU A 146 0.90 -10.15 6.21
N ALA A 147 -0.30 -9.63 5.93
CA ALA A 147 -0.73 -9.31 4.57
C ALA A 147 0.17 -8.24 3.92
N ALA A 148 0.50 -7.18 4.66
CA ALA A 148 1.38 -6.11 4.17
C ALA A 148 2.80 -6.61 3.91
N LEU A 149 3.33 -7.45 4.79
CA LEU A 149 4.63 -8.10 4.58
C LEU A 149 4.61 -8.99 3.34
N ALA A 150 3.59 -9.83 3.19
CA ALA A 150 3.43 -10.69 2.02
C ALA A 150 3.32 -9.87 0.73
N MET A 151 2.63 -8.71 0.74
CA MET A 151 2.61 -7.78 -0.40
C MET A 151 3.96 -7.12 -0.67
N ALA A 152 4.70 -6.77 0.40
CA ALA A 152 5.98 -6.09 0.28
C ALA A 152 7.00 -6.94 -0.49
N VAL A 153 6.94 -8.26 -0.31
CA VAL A 153 7.89 -9.24 -0.88
C VAL A 153 7.30 -10.15 -1.95
N SER A 154 6.03 -9.98 -2.32
CA SER A 154 5.44 -10.78 -3.39
C SER A 154 6.12 -10.47 -4.73
N PRO A 155 6.59 -11.49 -5.48
CA PRO A 155 7.23 -11.28 -6.78
C PRO A 155 6.37 -10.49 -7.75
N GLY A 156 5.07 -10.77 -7.85
CA GLY A 156 4.13 -10.06 -8.72
C GLY A 156 3.93 -8.61 -8.29
N PHE A 157 3.69 -8.35 -7.01
CA PHE A 157 3.52 -6.97 -6.52
C PHE A 157 4.80 -6.13 -6.66
N VAL A 158 5.99 -6.73 -6.52
CA VAL A 158 7.24 -5.99 -6.72
C VAL A 158 7.57 -5.82 -8.20
N PHE A 159 7.47 -6.88 -9.01
CA PHE A 159 7.79 -6.81 -10.42
C PHE A 159 6.88 -5.83 -11.15
N TYR A 160 5.55 -5.99 -11.03
CA TYR A 160 4.60 -5.08 -11.67
C TYR A 160 4.48 -3.74 -10.96
N GLY A 161 4.81 -3.68 -9.66
CA GLY A 161 4.92 -2.43 -8.88
C GLY A 161 6.01 -1.48 -9.35
N ARG A 162 6.88 -1.93 -10.25
CA ARG A 162 7.99 -1.15 -10.85
C ARG A 162 7.78 -0.89 -12.34
N TYR A 163 6.72 -1.43 -12.93
CA TYR A 163 6.37 -1.23 -14.33
C TYR A 163 5.48 0.00 -14.43
N SER A 164 5.89 0.96 -15.25
CA SER A 164 5.11 2.18 -15.49
C SER A 164 3.91 1.89 -16.38
N ILE A 165 2.89 1.26 -15.79
CA ILE A 165 1.61 0.86 -16.40
C ILE A 165 0.43 1.13 -15.43
N HIS A 166 -0.79 0.96 -15.90
CA HIS A 166 -2.02 1.38 -15.22
C HIS A 166 -2.41 0.48 -14.04
N GLU A 167 -2.01 -0.79 -14.02
CA GLU A 167 -2.47 -1.79 -13.05
C GLU A 167 -2.21 -1.43 -11.58
N VAL A 168 -1.08 -0.81 -11.27
CA VAL A 168 -0.75 -0.44 -9.88
C VAL A 168 -1.69 0.64 -9.37
N TRP A 169 -2.14 1.54 -10.25
CA TRP A 169 -3.16 2.56 -9.94
C TRP A 169 -4.51 1.92 -9.70
N LEU A 170 -4.92 1.00 -10.58
CA LEU A 170 -6.18 0.26 -10.41
C LEU A 170 -6.18 -0.49 -9.07
N LEU A 171 -5.07 -1.14 -8.70
CA LEU A 171 -4.89 -1.78 -7.40
C LEU A 171 -5.07 -0.78 -6.25
N LEU A 172 -4.34 0.34 -6.25
CA LEU A 172 -4.42 1.33 -5.17
C LEU A 172 -5.85 1.82 -4.98
N PHE A 173 -6.51 2.21 -6.07
CA PHE A 173 -7.86 2.76 -6.02
C PHE A 173 -8.91 1.71 -5.66
N THR A 174 -8.72 0.45 -6.08
CA THR A 174 -9.55 -0.68 -5.62
C THR A 174 -9.39 -0.87 -4.12
N MET A 175 -8.16 -0.91 -3.61
CA MET A 175 -7.92 -1.03 -2.16
C MET A 175 -8.50 0.14 -1.38
N LEU A 176 -8.40 1.37 -1.91
CA LEU A 176 -8.94 2.58 -1.27
C LEU A 176 -10.48 2.56 -1.26
N PHE A 177 -11.09 2.06 -2.33
CA PHE A 177 -12.53 1.80 -2.39
C PHE A 177 -12.96 0.84 -1.28
N PHE A 178 -12.30 -0.31 -1.13
CA PHE A 178 -12.60 -1.27 -0.05
C PHE A 178 -12.30 -0.71 1.35
N TYR A 179 -11.23 0.06 1.50
CA TYR A 179 -10.92 0.77 2.74
C TYR A 179 -12.05 1.73 3.15
N GLY A 180 -12.55 2.51 2.17
CA GLY A 180 -13.72 3.37 2.34
C GLY A 180 -14.99 2.59 2.68
N LEU A 181 -15.31 1.53 1.93
CA LEU A 181 -16.49 0.69 2.22
C LEU A 181 -16.44 0.10 3.64
N PHE A 182 -15.28 -0.41 4.06
CA PHE A 182 -15.14 -1.04 5.37
C PHE A 182 -15.22 -0.02 6.49
N GLY A 183 -14.64 1.17 6.29
CA GLY A 183 -14.76 2.25 7.25
C GLY A 183 -16.16 2.85 7.32
N LEU A 184 -16.89 2.93 6.22
CA LEU A 184 -18.31 3.29 6.23
C LEU A 184 -19.13 2.26 7.00
N TRP A 185 -18.86 0.97 6.78
CA TRP A 185 -19.54 -0.10 7.51
C TRP A 185 -19.21 -0.10 9.01
N LYS A 186 -17.95 0.08 9.39
CA LYS A 186 -17.50 -0.01 10.78
C LYS A 186 -17.67 1.27 11.59
N PHE A 187 -17.47 2.43 10.96
CA PHE A 187 -17.37 3.73 11.63
C PHE A 187 -18.33 4.79 11.08
N GLY A 188 -18.77 4.68 9.82
CA GLY A 188 -19.79 5.56 9.24
C GLY A 188 -19.40 7.03 9.09
N THR A 189 -18.10 7.35 8.94
CA THR A 189 -17.62 8.74 8.85
C THR A 189 -17.42 9.24 7.41
N ALA A 190 -17.55 10.55 7.22
CA ALA A 190 -17.36 11.21 5.91
C ALA A 190 -15.96 10.98 5.31
N ASN A 191 -14.92 10.79 6.13
CA ASN A 191 -13.58 10.46 5.64
C ASN A 191 -13.57 9.16 4.83
N TYR A 192 -14.34 8.16 5.25
CA TYR A 192 -14.46 6.90 4.52
C TYR A 192 -15.34 7.01 3.28
N LEU A 193 -16.31 7.94 3.28
CA LEU A 193 -17.04 8.32 2.07
C LEU A 193 -16.09 8.90 1.02
N TRP A 194 -15.18 9.80 1.44
CA TRP A 194 -14.11 10.31 0.57
C TRP A 194 -13.18 9.20 0.08
N CYS A 195 -12.75 8.27 0.94
CA CYS A 195 -11.94 7.13 0.49
C CYS A 195 -12.68 6.30 -0.58
N ALA A 196 -13.96 6.00 -0.37
CA ALA A 196 -14.76 5.26 -1.34
C ALA A 196 -14.91 6.03 -2.67
N GLY A 197 -15.22 7.33 -2.61
CA GLY A 197 -15.38 8.19 -3.78
C GLY A 197 -14.10 8.37 -4.57
N ILE A 198 -12.96 8.61 -3.90
CA ILE A 198 -11.63 8.68 -4.53
C ILE A 198 -11.27 7.32 -5.15
N GLY A 199 -11.57 6.21 -4.45
CA GLY A 199 -11.38 4.87 -4.98
C GLY A 199 -12.14 4.63 -6.29
N VAL A 200 -13.43 4.92 -6.34
CA VAL A 200 -14.24 4.77 -7.57
C VAL A 200 -13.75 5.69 -8.68
N THR A 201 -13.52 6.98 -8.36
CA THR A 201 -13.05 7.98 -9.33
C THR A 201 -11.70 7.57 -9.92
N GLY A 202 -10.75 7.18 -9.07
CA GLY A 202 -9.41 6.79 -9.49
C GLY A 202 -9.42 5.50 -10.32
N MET A 203 -10.29 4.53 -10.00
CA MET A 203 -10.48 3.35 -10.82
C MET A 203 -10.95 3.70 -12.26
N ILE A 204 -11.96 4.58 -12.38
CA ILE A 204 -12.47 5.07 -13.68
C ILE A 204 -11.40 5.82 -14.46
N LEU A 205 -10.60 6.63 -13.77
CA LEU A 205 -9.49 7.37 -14.36
C LEU A 205 -8.28 6.50 -14.74
N SER A 206 -8.24 5.24 -14.30
CA SER A 206 -7.10 4.34 -14.51
C SER A 206 -7.35 3.33 -15.62
N LYS A 207 -8.40 2.50 -15.51
CA LYS A 207 -8.57 1.36 -16.42
C LYS A 207 -9.97 0.78 -16.41
N GLU A 208 -10.51 0.50 -17.60
CA GLU A 208 -11.87 0.02 -17.88
C GLU A 208 -12.21 -1.30 -17.17
N THR A 209 -11.20 -2.11 -16.85
CA THR A 209 -11.37 -3.35 -16.06
C THR A 209 -11.88 -3.10 -14.64
N TYR A 210 -11.98 -1.85 -14.17
CA TYR A 210 -12.63 -1.52 -12.91
C TYR A 210 -14.07 -2.05 -12.81
N LEU A 211 -14.77 -2.20 -13.94
CA LEU A 211 -16.13 -2.76 -13.95
C LEU A 211 -16.17 -4.19 -13.40
N LEU A 212 -15.12 -5.00 -13.66
CA LEU A 212 -15.02 -6.33 -13.07
C LEU A 212 -14.92 -6.25 -11.55
N HIS A 213 -14.13 -5.31 -11.02
CA HIS A 213 -13.97 -5.13 -9.58
C HIS A 213 -15.26 -4.65 -8.91
N VAL A 214 -15.94 -3.65 -9.48
CA VAL A 214 -17.22 -3.16 -8.94
C VAL A 214 -18.30 -4.23 -9.03
N GLY A 215 -18.42 -4.93 -10.17
CA GLY A 215 -19.37 -6.02 -10.35
C GLY A 215 -19.14 -7.17 -9.36
N CYS A 216 -17.90 -7.63 -9.21
CA CYS A 216 -17.55 -8.66 -8.24
C CYS A 216 -17.77 -8.19 -6.80
N ALA A 217 -17.54 -6.93 -6.46
CA ALA A 217 -17.82 -6.39 -5.13
C ALA A 217 -19.33 -6.45 -4.80
N VAL A 218 -20.19 -6.02 -5.73
CA VAL A 218 -21.66 -6.08 -5.55
C VAL A 218 -22.13 -7.53 -5.40
N ILE A 219 -21.65 -8.45 -6.26
CA ILE A 219 -21.99 -9.88 -6.15
C ILE A 219 -21.49 -10.44 -4.82
N ALA A 220 -20.26 -10.12 -4.41
CA ALA A 220 -19.71 -10.57 -3.14
C ALA A 220 -20.53 -10.07 -1.95
N ALA A 221 -21.17 -8.89 -2.05
CA ALA A 221 -22.00 -8.35 -0.97
C ALA A 221 -23.27 -9.18 -0.79
N GLY A 222 -23.93 -9.53 -1.91
CA GLY A 222 -25.07 -10.44 -1.90
C GLY A 222 -24.72 -11.84 -1.38
N VAL A 223 -23.59 -12.40 -1.84
CA VAL A 223 -23.11 -13.71 -1.36
C VAL A 223 -22.74 -13.65 0.12
N CYS A 224 -22.11 -12.57 0.59
CA CYS A 224 -21.77 -12.40 2.01
C CYS A 224 -23.03 -12.27 2.87
N TYR A 225 -24.03 -11.51 2.41
CA TYR A 225 -25.34 -11.40 3.07
C TYR A 225 -26.01 -12.77 3.20
N ILE A 226 -26.08 -13.55 2.12
CA ILE A 226 -26.64 -14.91 2.12
C ILE A 226 -25.81 -15.83 3.05
N SER A 227 -24.48 -15.72 3.04
CA SER A 227 -23.61 -16.53 3.90
C SER A 227 -23.89 -16.34 5.40
N ASN A 228 -24.37 -15.16 5.79
CA ASN A 228 -24.72 -14.84 7.19
C ASN A 228 -25.96 -15.60 7.68
N TYR A 229 -26.79 -16.13 6.76
CA TYR A 229 -27.86 -17.05 7.11
C TYR A 229 -27.31 -18.40 7.59
N PHE A 230 -26.30 -18.94 6.89
CA PHE A 230 -25.72 -20.25 7.17
C PHE A 230 -24.66 -20.25 8.28
N SER A 231 -23.86 -19.18 8.37
CA SER A 231 -22.85 -19.00 9.42
C SER A 231 -22.90 -17.57 9.90
N LYS A 232 -23.46 -17.36 11.10
CA LYS A 232 -23.60 -16.02 11.69
C LYS A 232 -22.25 -15.33 11.81
N LEU A 233 -22.22 -14.05 11.40
CA LEU A 233 -21.13 -13.10 11.59
C LEU A 233 -21.27 -12.41 12.95
N ASP A 234 -20.13 -12.08 13.58
CA ASP A 234 -20.12 -11.40 14.87
C ASP A 234 -20.55 -9.92 14.71
N ASP A 235 -19.99 -9.23 13.70
CA ASP A 235 -20.21 -7.80 13.44
C ASP A 235 -21.03 -7.58 12.15
N SER A 236 -22.30 -8.01 12.16
CA SER A 236 -23.14 -8.00 10.95
C SER A 236 -23.89 -6.70 10.68
N ARG A 237 -23.86 -5.71 11.58
CA ARG A 237 -24.64 -4.48 11.42
C ARG A 237 -23.73 -3.30 11.03
N PRO A 238 -24.14 -2.48 10.06
CA PRO A 238 -23.41 -1.27 9.72
C PRO A 238 -23.55 -0.23 10.84
N ALA A 239 -22.50 0.56 11.04
CA ALA A 239 -22.52 1.72 11.93
C ALA A 239 -23.49 2.80 11.43
N PRO A 240 -24.05 3.63 12.33
CA PRO A 240 -24.76 4.84 11.95
C PRO A 240 -23.86 5.72 11.07
N GLN A 241 -24.43 6.29 10.01
CA GLN A 241 -23.70 7.17 9.11
C GLN A 241 -23.78 8.62 9.62
N SER A 242 -22.63 9.25 9.81
CA SER A 242 -22.51 10.65 10.24
C SER A 242 -22.49 11.65 9.08
N TRP A 243 -22.31 11.17 7.85
CA TRP A 243 -22.39 11.97 6.63
C TRP A 243 -23.83 12.06 6.12
N ASN A 244 -24.12 13.09 5.33
CA ASN A 244 -25.43 13.35 4.75
C ASN A 244 -25.37 13.50 3.22
N TYR A 245 -26.52 13.78 2.59
CA TYR A 245 -26.61 13.89 1.13
C TYR A 245 -25.76 15.01 0.51
N VAL A 246 -25.44 16.06 1.27
CA VAL A 246 -24.52 17.13 0.82
C VAL A 246 -23.10 16.59 0.75
N ASP A 247 -22.64 15.86 1.77
CA ASP A 247 -21.32 15.22 1.74
C ASP A 247 -21.19 14.28 0.54
N LEU A 248 -22.22 13.47 0.29
CA LEU A 248 -22.28 12.59 -0.87
C LEU A 248 -22.24 13.36 -2.18
N ALA A 249 -23.03 14.42 -2.31
CA ALA A 249 -23.06 15.25 -3.51
C ALA A 249 -21.71 15.92 -3.77
N VAL A 250 -21.00 16.38 -2.74
CA VAL A 250 -19.67 16.97 -2.85
C VAL A 250 -18.65 15.92 -3.30
N VAL A 251 -18.65 14.73 -2.71
CA VAL A 251 -17.74 13.64 -3.10
C VAL A 251 -17.98 13.21 -4.54
N VAL A 252 -19.24 12.99 -4.93
CA VAL A 252 -19.63 12.62 -6.29
C VAL A 252 -19.30 13.74 -7.28
N GLY A 253 -19.63 14.98 -6.94
CA GLY A 253 -19.36 16.17 -7.76
C GLY A 253 -17.86 16.35 -8.00
N ALA A 254 -17.03 16.20 -6.97
CA ALA A 254 -15.57 16.23 -7.10
C ALA A 254 -15.06 15.11 -8.01
N GLY A 255 -15.56 13.88 -7.85
CA GLY A 255 -15.21 12.76 -8.70
C GLY A 255 -15.56 12.99 -10.17
N VAL A 256 -16.79 13.46 -10.43
CA VAL A 256 -17.26 13.81 -11.78
C VAL A 256 -16.41 14.93 -12.38
N ALA A 257 -16.09 15.97 -11.61
CA ALA A 257 -15.25 17.07 -12.07
C ALA A 257 -13.85 16.57 -12.49
N LEU A 258 -13.23 15.68 -11.72
CA LEU A 258 -11.94 15.08 -12.06
C LEU A 258 -12.02 14.20 -13.32
N ILE A 259 -13.06 13.36 -13.42
CA ILE A 259 -13.29 12.54 -14.62
C ILE A 259 -13.42 13.42 -15.85
N VAL A 260 -14.25 14.47 -15.77
CA VAL A 260 -14.44 15.42 -16.87
C VAL A 260 -13.13 16.12 -17.21
N PHE A 261 -12.41 16.64 -16.21
CA PHE A 261 -11.13 17.32 -16.40
C PHE A 261 -10.12 16.47 -17.16
N PHE A 262 -9.88 15.23 -16.72
CA PHE A 262 -8.85 14.39 -17.33
C PHE A 262 -9.27 13.79 -18.69
N TYR A 263 -10.50 13.28 -18.82
CA TYR A 263 -10.95 12.67 -20.08
C TYR A 263 -11.24 13.71 -21.18
N SER A 264 -11.54 14.96 -20.81
CA SER A 264 -11.64 16.06 -21.79
C SER A 264 -10.28 16.62 -22.21
N GLY A 265 -9.16 16.00 -21.82
CA GLY A 265 -7.83 16.50 -22.14
C GLY A 265 -7.58 17.89 -21.52
N THR A 266 -7.87 18.04 -20.23
CA THR A 266 -7.85 19.33 -19.50
C THR A 266 -8.66 20.42 -20.21
N PHE A 267 -9.86 20.04 -20.69
CA PHE A 267 -10.82 20.85 -21.44
C PHE A 267 -10.45 21.21 -22.89
N PHE A 268 -9.35 20.68 -23.43
CA PHE A 268 -8.93 20.93 -24.82
C PHE A 268 -9.47 19.90 -25.83
N HIS A 269 -10.08 18.80 -25.36
CA HIS A 269 -10.60 17.71 -26.19
C HIS A 269 -11.84 17.01 -25.59
N TRP A 270 -12.99 17.67 -25.66
CA TRP A 270 -14.27 17.18 -25.14
C TRP A 270 -14.75 15.83 -25.71
N ASN A 271 -14.34 15.47 -26.92
CA ASN A 271 -14.68 14.17 -27.51
C ASN A 271 -14.14 12.99 -26.69
N GLY A 272 -13.08 13.19 -25.89
CA GLY A 272 -12.55 12.14 -25.01
C GLY A 272 -13.54 11.67 -23.94
N LEU A 273 -14.53 12.50 -23.56
CA LEU A 273 -15.59 12.08 -22.63
C LEU A 273 -16.49 10.99 -23.21
N LYS A 274 -16.72 11.01 -24.53
CA LYS A 274 -17.47 9.94 -25.21
C LYS A 274 -16.70 8.61 -25.15
N GLY A 275 -15.38 8.69 -25.05
CA GLY A 275 -14.51 7.54 -24.92
C GLY A 275 -14.83 6.65 -23.72
N LEU A 276 -15.31 7.23 -22.61
CA LEU A 276 -15.67 6.48 -21.39
C LEU A 276 -16.60 5.29 -21.66
N TYR A 277 -17.57 5.46 -22.57
CA TYR A 277 -18.49 4.38 -22.94
C TYR A 277 -18.10 3.69 -24.25
N GLN A 278 -17.43 4.40 -25.17
CA GLN A 278 -16.99 3.82 -26.44
C GLN A 278 -15.93 2.74 -26.27
N ALA A 279 -15.10 2.83 -25.22
CA ALA A 279 -14.02 1.88 -24.95
C ALA A 279 -14.54 0.47 -24.63
N TYR A 280 -15.77 0.33 -24.12
CA TYR A 280 -16.28 -0.97 -23.69
C TYR A 280 -16.46 -1.97 -24.83
N LYS A 281 -16.90 -1.51 -26.00
CA LYS A 281 -17.12 -2.42 -27.14
C LYS A 281 -15.79 -3.04 -27.63
N PRO A 282 -14.75 -2.25 -27.96
CA PRO A 282 -13.44 -2.79 -28.33
C PRO A 282 -12.82 -3.69 -27.25
N TRP A 283 -12.91 -3.29 -25.97
CA TRP A 283 -12.36 -4.10 -24.88
C TRP A 283 -13.13 -5.40 -24.65
N PHE A 284 -14.45 -5.41 -24.86
CA PHE A 284 -15.26 -6.64 -24.77
C PHE A 284 -14.95 -7.60 -25.92
N GLU A 285 -14.84 -7.08 -27.15
CA GLU A 285 -14.37 -7.86 -28.31
C GLU A 285 -12.98 -8.42 -28.03
N THR A 286 -12.08 -7.61 -27.49
CA THR A 286 -10.72 -8.03 -27.13
C THR A 286 -10.71 -9.15 -26.10
N GLY A 287 -11.48 -8.99 -25.02
CA GLY A 287 -11.60 -9.98 -23.96
C GLY A 287 -12.20 -11.32 -24.40
N SER A 288 -13.08 -11.30 -25.41
CA SER A 288 -13.83 -12.47 -25.88
C SER A 288 -13.16 -13.22 -27.04
N GLN A 289 -12.50 -12.51 -27.96
CA GLN A 289 -11.82 -13.09 -29.11
C GLN A 289 -10.39 -13.51 -28.77
N GLY A 290 -9.70 -12.70 -27.95
CA GLY A 290 -8.30 -12.91 -27.63
C GLY A 290 -7.38 -12.51 -28.78
N HIS A 291 -6.77 -11.33 -28.70
CA HIS A 291 -5.86 -10.81 -29.73
C HIS A 291 -4.40 -11.20 -29.47
N GLY A 292 -4.06 -12.48 -29.55
CA GLY A 292 -2.68 -12.98 -29.35
C GLY A 292 -2.22 -13.11 -27.88
N HIS A 293 -3.12 -12.81 -26.93
CA HIS A 293 -2.89 -12.97 -25.48
C HIS A 293 -3.83 -14.00 -24.85
N GLU A 294 -4.31 -14.96 -25.65
CA GLU A 294 -5.15 -16.06 -25.20
C GLU A 294 -4.39 -16.93 -24.23
N LYS A 295 -5.02 -17.17 -23.08
CA LYS A 295 -4.51 -18.09 -22.07
C LYS A 295 -5.65 -18.97 -21.53
N PRO A 296 -5.37 -20.24 -21.17
CA PRO A 296 -6.38 -21.12 -20.60
C PRO A 296 -6.99 -20.56 -19.32
N TRP A 297 -8.16 -21.07 -18.92
CA TRP A 297 -8.86 -20.59 -17.72
C TRP A 297 -8.02 -20.73 -16.44
N TYR A 298 -7.21 -21.80 -16.33
CA TYR A 298 -6.34 -22.08 -15.18
C TYR A 298 -5.03 -21.29 -15.18
N TYR A 299 -4.83 -20.35 -16.11
CA TYR A 299 -3.60 -19.57 -16.26
C TYR A 299 -3.16 -18.88 -14.96
N TRP A 300 -4.10 -18.26 -14.25
CA TRP A 300 -3.79 -17.57 -12.99
C TRP A 300 -3.36 -18.52 -11.89
N LEU A 301 -3.99 -19.70 -11.78
CA LEU A 301 -3.60 -20.73 -10.83
C LEU A 301 -2.16 -21.21 -11.07
N LYS A 302 -1.77 -21.34 -12.35
CA LYS A 302 -0.39 -21.66 -12.74
C LYS A 302 0.58 -20.58 -12.25
N LEU A 303 0.30 -19.30 -12.50
CA LEU A 303 1.15 -18.20 -12.00
C LEU A 303 1.24 -18.18 -10.47
N LEU A 304 0.11 -18.36 -9.78
CA LEU A 304 0.07 -18.41 -8.32
C LEU A 304 0.93 -19.55 -7.77
N SER A 305 0.87 -20.74 -8.38
CA SER A 305 1.66 -21.90 -7.97
C SER A 305 3.17 -21.75 -8.16
N TRP A 306 3.59 -20.91 -9.10
CA TRP A 306 5.00 -20.71 -9.41
C TRP A 306 5.61 -19.53 -8.65
N TYR A 307 4.86 -18.46 -8.46
CA TYR A 307 5.41 -17.19 -8.01
C TYR A 307 4.80 -16.66 -6.70
N GLU A 308 3.62 -17.12 -6.30
CA GLU A 308 2.84 -16.48 -5.23
C GLU A 308 2.35 -17.47 -4.18
N LEU A 309 3.26 -18.28 -3.62
CA LEU A 309 2.91 -19.32 -2.65
C LEU A 309 2.08 -18.81 -1.43
N PRO A 310 2.39 -17.66 -0.81
CA PRO A 310 1.55 -17.12 0.27
C PRO A 310 0.12 -16.83 -0.18
N ILE A 311 -0.04 -16.28 -1.38
CA ILE A 311 -1.34 -15.95 -1.96
C ILE A 311 -2.09 -17.22 -2.33
N LEU A 312 -1.40 -18.24 -2.87
CA LEU A 312 -2.00 -19.55 -3.15
C LEU A 312 -2.52 -20.20 -1.86
N ALA A 313 -1.75 -20.16 -0.77
CA ALA A 313 -2.19 -20.65 0.53
C ALA A 313 -3.41 -19.87 1.03
N GLY A 314 -3.42 -18.54 0.90
CA GLY A 314 -4.57 -17.70 1.21
C GLY A 314 -5.81 -18.02 0.37
N LEU A 315 -5.63 -18.30 -0.93
CA LEU A 315 -6.70 -18.73 -1.84
C LEU A 315 -7.29 -20.07 -1.41
N LEU A 316 -6.45 -21.07 -1.14
CA LEU A 316 -6.91 -22.38 -0.66
C LEU A 316 -7.68 -22.25 0.67
N PHE A 317 -7.21 -21.37 1.55
CA PHE A 317 -7.88 -21.11 2.82
C PHE A 317 -9.26 -20.43 2.67
N CYS A 318 -9.56 -19.83 1.51
CA CYS A 318 -10.90 -19.28 1.22
C CYS A 318 -11.98 -20.37 1.12
N ILE A 319 -11.63 -21.65 0.96
CA ILE A 319 -12.60 -22.77 1.05
C ILE A 319 -13.29 -22.77 2.42
N LEU A 320 -12.60 -22.29 3.45
CA LEU A 320 -13.13 -22.14 4.81
C LEU A 320 -13.74 -20.76 5.07
N ALA A 321 -14.04 -19.95 4.06
CA ALA A 321 -14.53 -18.58 4.25
C ALA A 321 -15.80 -18.49 5.12
N LEU A 322 -16.68 -19.51 5.09
CA LEU A 322 -17.87 -19.57 5.95
C LEU A 322 -17.52 -19.65 7.45
N THR A 323 -16.31 -20.09 7.80
CA THR A 323 -15.83 -20.12 9.19
C THR A 323 -15.39 -18.73 9.68
N PHE A 324 -15.09 -17.79 8.77
CA PHE A 324 -14.63 -16.45 9.15
C PHE A 324 -15.79 -15.65 9.74
N LYS A 325 -15.74 -15.39 11.04
CA LYS A 325 -16.78 -14.65 11.77
C LYS A 325 -16.71 -13.13 11.59
N ASN A 326 -15.55 -12.63 11.17
CA ASN A 326 -15.33 -11.25 10.79
C ASN A 326 -15.89 -10.96 9.37
N VAL A 327 -16.80 -9.99 9.26
CA VAL A 327 -17.48 -9.64 8.00
C VAL A 327 -16.51 -9.20 6.91
N PHE A 328 -15.49 -8.43 7.26
CA PHE A 328 -14.52 -7.87 6.31
C PHE A 328 -13.66 -8.97 5.68
N LEU A 329 -13.16 -9.88 6.51
CA LEU A 329 -12.36 -11.03 6.04
C LEU A 329 -13.19 -11.98 5.18
N ARG A 330 -14.44 -12.27 5.58
CA ARG A 330 -15.33 -13.11 4.79
C ARG A 330 -15.65 -12.45 3.43
N TYR A 331 -15.96 -11.16 3.44
CA TYR A 331 -16.26 -10.42 2.22
C TYR A 331 -15.05 -10.34 1.29
N LEU A 332 -13.84 -10.07 1.81
CA LEU A 332 -12.60 -10.11 1.02
C LEU A 332 -12.33 -11.48 0.41
N ALA A 333 -12.56 -12.57 1.14
CA ALA A 333 -12.39 -13.93 0.63
C ALA A 333 -13.34 -14.22 -0.53
N ILE A 334 -14.63 -13.89 -0.38
CA ILE A 334 -15.65 -14.06 -1.43
C ILE A 334 -15.32 -13.20 -2.65
N TYR A 335 -14.97 -11.92 -2.43
CA TYR A 335 -14.58 -11.00 -3.49
C TYR A 335 -13.32 -11.45 -4.24
N GLY A 336 -12.29 -11.92 -3.53
CA GLY A 336 -11.06 -12.44 -4.11
C GLY A 336 -11.32 -13.64 -5.02
N VAL A 337 -12.12 -14.61 -4.55
CA VAL A 337 -12.50 -15.77 -5.37
C VAL A 337 -13.34 -15.34 -6.57
N GLY A 338 -14.31 -14.44 -6.39
CA GLY A 338 -15.16 -13.92 -7.47
C GLY A 338 -14.36 -13.20 -8.55
N THR A 339 -13.40 -12.36 -8.16
CA THR A 339 -12.52 -11.67 -9.11
C THR A 339 -11.56 -12.63 -9.81
N LEU A 340 -10.98 -13.61 -9.11
CA LEU A 340 -10.20 -14.67 -9.75
C LEU A 340 -11.02 -15.40 -10.83
N ILE A 341 -12.26 -15.77 -10.54
CA ILE A 341 -13.18 -16.40 -11.52
C ILE A 341 -13.42 -15.47 -12.71
N ALA A 342 -13.78 -14.21 -12.47
CA ALA A 342 -14.04 -13.24 -13.53
C ALA A 342 -12.83 -13.07 -14.47
N TYR A 343 -11.63 -12.89 -13.90
CA TYR A 343 -10.39 -12.81 -14.67
C TYR A 343 -10.02 -14.13 -15.37
N SER A 344 -10.49 -15.28 -14.88
CA SER A 344 -10.24 -16.58 -15.49
C SER A 344 -11.12 -16.83 -16.73
N ILE A 345 -12.33 -16.27 -16.74
CA ILE A 345 -13.29 -16.33 -17.85
C ILE A 345 -12.80 -15.52 -19.07
N VAL A 346 -12.20 -14.34 -18.84
CA VAL A 346 -11.68 -13.48 -19.93
C VAL A 346 -10.57 -14.20 -20.70
N LYS A 347 -10.65 -14.31 -22.03
CA LYS A 347 -9.65 -15.05 -22.83
C LYS A 347 -8.34 -14.29 -22.97
N TYR A 348 -8.42 -12.98 -23.20
CA TYR A 348 -7.28 -12.07 -23.24
C TYR A 348 -6.70 -11.89 -21.84
N LYS A 349 -5.52 -12.45 -21.58
CA LYS A 349 -4.88 -12.39 -20.26
C LYS A 349 -3.45 -11.87 -20.39
N THR A 350 -3.19 -10.72 -19.78
CA THR A 350 -1.85 -10.16 -19.62
C THR A 350 -1.39 -10.35 -18.17
N PRO A 351 -0.14 -10.81 -17.94
CA PRO A 351 0.25 -11.32 -16.63
C PRO A 351 0.29 -10.25 -15.54
N TRP A 352 0.44 -8.97 -15.89
CA TRP A 352 0.44 -7.84 -14.96
C TRP A 352 -0.92 -7.61 -14.29
N CYS A 353 -2.03 -8.05 -14.89
CA CYS A 353 -3.36 -7.95 -14.28
C CYS A 353 -3.47 -8.66 -12.93
N ILE A 354 -2.59 -9.63 -12.67
CA ILE A 354 -2.60 -10.49 -11.48
C ILE A 354 -2.69 -9.68 -10.17
N ILE A 355 -1.96 -8.56 -10.07
CA ILE A 355 -1.91 -7.76 -8.84
C ILE A 355 -3.27 -7.14 -8.49
N SER A 356 -4.15 -6.94 -9.47
CA SER A 356 -5.44 -6.25 -9.29
C SER A 356 -6.44 -7.08 -8.48
N PHE A 357 -6.33 -8.42 -8.49
CA PHE A 357 -7.31 -9.31 -7.85
C PHE A 357 -6.73 -10.26 -6.80
N ILE A 358 -5.40 -10.44 -6.71
CA ILE A 358 -4.80 -11.36 -5.73
C ILE A 358 -4.62 -10.78 -4.33
N TRP A 359 -4.70 -9.45 -4.18
CA TRP A 359 -4.47 -8.77 -2.91
C TRP A 359 -5.40 -9.19 -1.76
N PRO A 360 -6.68 -9.58 -1.96
CA PRO A 360 -7.54 -10.03 -0.86
C PRO A 360 -7.00 -11.30 -0.18
N PHE A 361 -6.34 -12.19 -0.95
CA PHE A 361 -5.80 -13.44 -0.43
C PHE A 361 -4.60 -13.25 0.50
N LEU A 362 -3.96 -12.07 0.48
CA LEU A 362 -2.92 -11.73 1.44
C LEU A 362 -3.49 -11.66 2.87
N PHE A 363 -4.73 -11.17 3.01
CA PHE A 363 -5.41 -11.12 4.30
C PHE A 363 -5.82 -12.51 4.77
N THR A 364 -6.36 -13.36 3.88
CA THR A 364 -6.71 -14.74 4.25
C THR A 364 -5.47 -15.58 4.57
N PHE A 365 -4.34 -15.34 3.89
CA PHE A 365 -3.03 -15.86 4.29
C PHE A 365 -2.62 -15.40 5.69
N GLY A 366 -2.79 -14.11 6.00
CA GLY A 366 -2.55 -13.59 7.35
C GLY A 366 -3.38 -14.32 8.41
N VAL A 367 -4.65 -14.61 8.14
CA VAL A 367 -5.51 -15.40 9.04
C VAL A 367 -4.99 -16.82 9.19
N LEU A 368 -4.65 -17.50 8.09
CA LEU A 368 -4.10 -18.86 8.11
C LEU A 368 -2.86 -18.97 9.01
N VAL A 369 -1.91 -18.04 8.86
CA VAL A 369 -0.69 -17.99 9.68
C VAL A 369 -1.01 -17.77 11.17
N THR A 370 -2.02 -16.96 11.49
CA THR A 370 -2.44 -16.76 12.88
C THR A 370 -3.21 -17.95 13.47
N ALA A 371 -3.96 -18.69 12.65
CA ALA A 371 -4.74 -19.85 13.09
C ALA A 371 -3.86 -21.09 13.32
N ALA A 372 -2.76 -21.22 12.57
CA ALA A 372 -1.78 -22.29 12.70
C ALA A 372 -0.36 -21.72 12.91
N PRO A 373 -0.05 -21.16 14.09
CA PRO A 373 1.23 -20.51 14.33
C PRO A 373 2.36 -21.54 14.30
N ILE A 374 3.19 -21.49 13.25
CA ILE A 374 4.41 -22.30 13.17
C ILE A 374 5.47 -21.63 14.06
N ARG A 375 5.70 -22.19 15.24
CA ARG A 375 6.72 -21.72 16.18
C ARG A 375 8.00 -22.52 15.99
N PHE A 376 9.05 -21.87 15.49
CA PHE A 376 10.40 -22.44 15.50
C PHE A 376 11.18 -21.96 16.72
N SER A 377 12.25 -22.67 17.09
CA SER A 377 13.17 -22.16 18.10
C SER A 377 13.91 -20.92 17.58
N ALA A 378 14.32 -20.01 18.47
CA ALA A 378 15.08 -18.82 18.09
C ALA A 378 16.36 -19.15 17.30
N ALA A 379 16.95 -20.32 17.53
CA ALA A 379 18.10 -20.82 16.77
C ALA A 379 17.74 -21.12 15.31
N ILE A 380 16.59 -21.75 15.06
CA ILE A 380 16.13 -22.07 13.70
C ILE A 380 15.84 -20.79 12.91
N TYR A 381 15.23 -19.78 13.52
CA TYR A 381 15.03 -18.47 12.87
C TYR A 381 16.36 -17.80 12.47
N ARG A 382 17.40 -17.90 13.30
CA ARG A 382 18.76 -17.39 12.97
C ARG A 382 19.37 -18.14 11.79
N TRP A 383 19.25 -19.47 11.76
CA TRP A 383 19.75 -20.29 10.67
C TRP A 383 19.02 -20.03 9.36
N ILE A 384 17.70 -19.85 9.40
CA ILE A 384 16.91 -19.45 8.23
C ILE A 384 17.39 -18.09 7.71
N ALA A 385 17.55 -17.09 8.58
CA ALA A 385 18.05 -15.77 8.18
C ALA A 385 19.45 -15.83 7.55
N LEU A 386 20.38 -16.59 8.15
CA LEU A 386 21.73 -16.78 7.62
C LEU A 386 21.73 -17.49 6.27
N LEU A 387 20.92 -18.54 6.10
CA LEU A 387 20.78 -19.25 4.85
C LEU A 387 20.27 -18.33 3.75
N LEU A 388 19.24 -17.53 4.05
CA LEU A 388 18.65 -16.59 3.11
C LEU A 388 19.60 -15.46 2.73
N PHE A 389 20.37 -14.96 3.69
CA PHE A 389 21.43 -13.99 3.43
C PHE A 389 22.54 -14.59 2.56
N GLY A 390 22.93 -15.83 2.82
CA GLY A 390 23.89 -16.58 1.99
C GLY A 390 23.38 -16.82 0.57
N VAL A 391 22.11 -17.22 0.41
CA VAL A 391 21.46 -17.37 -0.91
C VAL A 391 21.39 -16.03 -1.64
N LEU A 392 21.05 -14.94 -0.94
CA LEU A 392 21.06 -13.59 -1.51
C LEU A 392 22.45 -13.21 -2.01
N GLY A 393 23.49 -13.40 -1.18
CA GLY A 393 24.87 -13.10 -1.55
C GLY A 393 25.38 -13.95 -2.73
N PHE A 394 25.08 -15.25 -2.72
CA PHE A 394 25.40 -16.16 -3.81
C PHE A 394 24.69 -15.76 -5.12
N VAL A 395 23.43 -15.36 -5.05
CA VAL A 395 22.63 -14.95 -6.20
C VAL A 395 23.11 -13.62 -6.78
N VAL A 396 23.51 -12.64 -5.96
CA VAL A 396 24.16 -11.40 -6.42
C VAL A 396 25.49 -11.69 -7.12
N PHE A 397 26.31 -12.58 -6.56
CA PHE A 397 27.58 -13.00 -7.15
C PHE A 397 27.38 -13.78 -8.47
N TYR A 398 26.39 -14.66 -8.51
CA TYR A 398 26.05 -15.44 -9.71
C TYR A 398 25.45 -14.56 -10.82
N GLU A 399 24.64 -13.55 -10.47
CA GLU A 399 24.09 -12.59 -11.43
C GLU A 399 25.18 -11.71 -12.06
N GLN A 400 26.21 -11.30 -11.29
CA GLN A 400 27.38 -10.61 -11.85
C GLN A 400 28.14 -11.46 -12.88
N SER A 401 28.07 -12.79 -12.77
CA SER A 401 28.82 -13.71 -13.63
C SER A 401 28.01 -14.31 -14.79
N SER A 402 26.68 -14.33 -14.70
CA SER A 402 25.84 -15.18 -15.59
C SER A 402 24.48 -14.55 -15.96
N ASN A 403 24.48 -13.44 -16.70
CA ASN A 403 23.32 -12.81 -17.40
C ASN A 403 21.99 -12.63 -16.60
N PHE A 404 21.60 -11.36 -16.47
CA PHE A 404 20.50 -10.69 -15.75
C PHE A 404 19.04 -11.23 -15.74
N ASN A 405 18.76 -12.51 -16.02
CA ASN A 405 17.38 -12.94 -16.31
C ASN A 405 16.58 -13.60 -15.16
N GLN A 406 17.15 -13.89 -13.99
CA GLN A 406 16.43 -14.69 -12.95
C GLN A 406 16.63 -14.25 -11.47
N PHE A 407 17.17 -13.06 -11.20
CA PHE A 407 17.55 -12.60 -9.86
C PHE A 407 16.39 -12.32 -8.88
N TRP A 408 15.29 -11.76 -9.40
CA TRP A 408 14.25 -11.12 -8.59
C TRP A 408 13.49 -12.04 -7.60
N PRO A 409 13.09 -13.28 -7.96
CA PRO A 409 12.36 -14.14 -7.02
C PRO A 409 13.14 -14.46 -5.74
N TYR A 410 14.47 -14.53 -5.81
CA TYR A 410 15.31 -14.96 -4.69
C TYR A 410 15.62 -13.82 -3.70
N VAL A 411 15.76 -12.58 -4.19
CA VAL A 411 15.88 -11.39 -3.33
C VAL A 411 14.62 -11.19 -2.50
N MET A 412 13.46 -11.40 -3.12
CA MET A 412 12.17 -11.30 -2.46
C MET A 412 12.01 -12.32 -1.32
N ILE A 413 12.39 -13.58 -1.58
CA ILE A 413 12.37 -14.64 -0.57
C ILE A 413 13.34 -14.32 0.57
N GLY A 414 14.55 -13.87 0.25
CA GLY A 414 15.58 -13.51 1.23
C GLY A 414 15.14 -12.37 2.15
N ALA A 415 14.67 -11.27 1.58
CA ALA A 415 14.28 -10.09 2.32
C ALA A 415 12.98 -10.29 3.13
N GLY A 416 12.03 -11.08 2.60
CA GLY A 416 10.79 -11.42 3.30
C GLY A 416 11.02 -12.26 4.54
N ALA A 417 11.93 -13.22 4.48
CA ALA A 417 12.20 -14.06 5.63
C ALA A 417 13.16 -13.44 6.64
N VAL A 418 14.02 -12.48 6.26
CA VAL A 418 14.71 -11.59 7.21
C VAL A 418 13.69 -10.78 8.03
N VAL A 419 12.66 -10.21 7.39
CA VAL A 419 11.64 -9.45 8.12
C VAL A 419 10.71 -10.35 8.93
N LEU A 420 10.35 -11.55 8.46
CA LEU A 420 9.62 -12.53 9.29
C LEU A 420 10.37 -12.87 10.58
N VAL A 421 11.69 -13.03 10.51
CA VAL A 421 12.55 -13.28 11.68
C VAL A 421 12.58 -12.07 12.63
N MET A 422 12.60 -10.85 12.10
CA MET A 422 12.54 -9.62 12.91
C MET A 422 11.17 -9.45 13.59
N LEU A 423 10.07 -9.79 12.93
CA LEU A 423 8.71 -9.63 13.46
C LEU A 423 8.38 -10.59 14.60
N TRP A 424 9.08 -11.72 14.68
CA TRP A 424 8.81 -12.78 15.67
C TRP A 424 9.83 -12.80 16.82
N SER A 425 10.80 -11.88 16.83
CA SER A 425 11.83 -11.81 17.87
C SER A 425 12.15 -10.36 18.23
N GLN A 426 11.50 -9.87 19.29
CA GLN A 426 11.79 -8.57 19.92
C GLN A 426 13.30 -8.34 20.15
N PRO A 427 14.09 -9.33 20.64
CA PRO A 427 15.54 -9.17 20.78
C PRO A 427 16.27 -8.93 19.46
N ILE A 428 15.85 -9.58 18.36
CA ILE A 428 16.50 -9.42 17.05
C ILE A 428 16.14 -8.08 16.42
N ALA A 429 14.89 -7.63 16.56
CA ALA A 429 14.48 -6.30 16.15
C ALA A 429 15.30 -5.21 16.87
N ILE A 430 15.53 -5.37 18.18
CA ILE A 430 16.39 -4.47 18.99
C ILE A 430 17.86 -4.52 18.54
N ILE A 431 18.40 -5.70 18.23
CA ILE A 431 19.79 -5.84 17.75
C ILE A 431 19.98 -5.18 16.40
N VAL A 432 19.04 -5.38 15.46
CA VAL A 432 19.09 -4.77 14.14
C VAL A 432 18.92 -3.25 14.24
N ALA A 433 17.98 -2.77 15.06
CA ALA A 433 17.84 -1.35 15.36
C ALA A 433 19.13 -0.76 15.95
N LYS A 434 19.80 -1.47 16.87
CA LYS A 434 21.10 -1.07 17.44
C LYS A 434 22.22 -1.05 16.40
N ILE A 435 22.28 -2.02 15.50
CA ILE A 435 23.28 -2.06 14.42
C ILE A 435 23.05 -0.91 13.45
N LEU A 436 21.80 -0.62 13.08
CA LEU A 436 21.45 0.52 12.22
C LEU A 436 21.69 1.87 12.91
N LEU A 437 21.43 1.99 14.22
CA LEU A 437 21.81 3.15 15.03
C LEU A 437 23.32 3.33 15.12
N LEU A 438 24.09 2.25 15.33
CA LEU A 438 25.55 2.30 15.36
C LEU A 438 26.16 2.63 14.00
N ALA A 439 25.56 2.13 12.91
CA ALA A 439 25.96 2.48 11.55
C ALA A 439 25.59 3.94 11.19
N SER A 440 24.46 4.43 11.71
CA SER A 440 24.01 5.82 11.53
C SER A 440 24.74 6.83 12.42
N LEU A 441 25.28 6.40 13.56
CA LEU A 441 26.09 7.21 14.50
C LEU A 441 27.59 7.10 14.22
N GLY A 442 27.99 6.51 13.09
CA GLY A 442 29.37 6.49 12.67
C GLY A 442 29.90 7.91 12.50
N HIS A 443 30.71 8.35 13.47
CA HIS A 443 31.44 9.64 13.64
C HIS A 443 30.95 10.55 14.79
N SER A 444 30.62 10.01 15.97
CA SER A 444 30.53 10.81 17.20
C SER A 444 31.77 10.64 18.10
N SER A 445 32.24 11.78 18.61
CA SER A 445 33.56 12.13 19.19
C SER A 445 34.14 11.20 20.28
N PRO A 446 35.45 11.33 20.61
CA PRO A 446 36.14 10.57 21.66
C PRO A 446 35.46 10.61 23.05
N ASP A 447 34.57 11.55 23.31
CA ASP A 447 33.88 11.71 24.59
C ASP A 447 32.90 10.56 24.88
N VAL A 448 32.38 9.89 23.84
CA VAL A 448 31.44 8.76 23.98
C VAL A 448 32.15 7.48 24.49
N GLN A 449 33.43 7.30 24.15
CA GLN A 449 34.20 6.15 24.68
C GLN A 449 34.47 6.28 26.18
N ARG A 450 34.66 7.51 26.67
CA ARG A 450 34.88 7.79 28.10
C ARG A 450 33.66 7.47 28.95
N TYR A 451 32.45 7.63 28.41
CA TYR A 451 31.19 7.26 29.07
C TYR A 451 31.00 5.73 29.17
N LEU A 452 31.55 4.95 28.25
CA LEU A 452 31.46 3.49 28.25
C LEU A 452 32.47 2.81 29.18
N GLU A 453 33.60 3.46 29.47
CA GLU A 453 34.58 2.97 30.45
C GLU A 453 34.09 3.12 31.89
N ILE A 454 33.37 4.20 32.21
CA ILE A 454 32.78 4.43 33.54
C ILE A 454 31.82 3.28 33.90
N TYR A 455 31.02 2.81 32.93
CA TYR A 455 30.05 1.72 33.15
C TYR A 455 30.67 0.31 33.30
N ARG A 456 31.90 0.09 32.81
CA ARG A 456 32.61 -1.21 33.00
C ARG A 456 33.23 -1.35 34.38
N SER A 457 33.49 -0.24 35.07
CA SER A 457 34.12 -0.27 36.41
C SER A 457 33.13 -0.62 37.54
N ASP A 458 31.84 -0.29 37.38
CA ASP A 458 30.82 -0.53 38.41
C ASP A 458 30.26 -1.96 38.43
N SER A 459 30.45 -2.75 37.36
CA SER A 459 29.99 -4.15 37.31
C SER A 459 31.00 -5.17 37.85
N ALA A 460 32.16 -4.72 38.34
CA ALA A 460 33.21 -5.60 38.86
C ALA A 460 33.30 -5.64 40.40
N THR A 461 32.45 -4.90 41.13
CA THR A 461 32.49 -4.84 42.60
C THR A 461 31.12 -4.88 43.30
N ARG A 462 30.16 -5.65 42.79
CA ARG A 462 29.01 -6.10 43.61
C ARG A 462 28.60 -7.54 43.31
#